data_AF-A0A7V9JFX9-F1
#
_entry.id   AF-A0A7V9JFX9-F1
#
_cell.length_a   1.000
_cell.length_b   1.000
_cell.length_c   1.000
_cell.angle_alpha   90.00
_cell.angle_beta   90.00
_cell.angle_gamma   90.00
#
_symmetry.space_group_name_H-M   'P 1'
#
loop_
_entity.id
_entity.type
_entity.pdbx_description
1 polymer ?
#
loop_
_entity_poly.entity_id
_entity_poly.type
_entity_poly.pdbx_seq_one_letter_code
_entity_poly.pdbx_strand_id
1 'polypeptide(L)'
;MTSTYNGIGRHEEWANLRRPDREESDGVNVGRIERVISGAAGVALALVSLRQRRLRALLLPIAGGLVSRAITGRCSVNRALGRNTADEDRVSPVASLGRGEGIKVEQAVAISRPREEVFQFWRNFENLPRFMDHLESVQVVDESRSHWVAKGPAGTKVEWDAEIHNEIPNELIAWRSLPGSEVDNAGSVHFSPAHDGGTEVRVVLRYDPPAGKVGATMARLFGEEPSQQVAEDLRRFKQVMEAGEAAAVRI
;
A
#
# COMPACT_ATOMS: atom_id res chain seq x y z
N MET A 1 -26.38 19.21 43.11
CA MET A 1 -25.40 18.38 43.85
C MET A 1 -24.81 17.38 42.88
N THR A 2 -23.54 17.07 43.08
CA THR A 2 -22.50 16.75 42.09
C THR A 2 -22.69 15.46 41.28
N SER A 3 -22.30 15.56 40.01
CA SER A 3 -22.00 14.49 39.06
C SER A 3 -20.94 13.53 39.59
N THR A 4 -21.15 12.22 39.45
CA THR A 4 -20.08 11.21 39.48
C THR A 4 -20.15 10.39 38.20
N TYR A 5 -19.39 10.85 37.22
CA TYR A 5 -19.04 10.12 36.01
C TYR A 5 -18.09 8.98 36.40
N ASN A 6 -18.62 7.75 36.46
CA ASN A 6 -17.83 6.56 36.77
C ASN A 6 -17.08 6.14 35.49
N GLY A 7 -15.88 6.69 35.31
CA GLY A 7 -14.98 6.31 34.23
C GLY A 7 -14.10 5.14 34.65
N ILE A 8 -14.52 3.91 34.40
CA ILE A 8 -13.63 2.75 34.22
C ILE A 8 -14.37 1.77 33.29
N GLY A 9 -13.81 1.50 32.10
CA GLY A 9 -14.38 0.48 31.19
C GLY A 9 -14.00 0.54 29.72
N ARG A 10 -13.06 1.38 29.28
CA ARG A 10 -12.64 1.47 27.85
C ARG A 10 -11.15 1.25 27.57
N HIS A 11 -10.40 0.67 28.52
CA HIS A 11 -8.96 0.39 28.31
C HIS A 11 -8.65 -1.07 27.94
N GLU A 12 -9.60 -2.00 28.09
CA GLU A 12 -9.34 -3.44 27.85
C GLU A 12 -9.77 -3.92 26.46
N GLU A 13 -10.74 -3.24 25.82
CA GLU A 13 -11.25 -3.63 24.49
C GLU A 13 -10.22 -3.43 23.36
N TRP A 14 -9.23 -2.57 23.60
CA TRP A 14 -8.09 -2.32 22.71
C TRP A 14 -6.88 -3.23 22.98
N ALA A 15 -6.96 -4.15 23.94
CA ALA A 15 -5.86 -5.06 24.26
C ALA A 15 -5.55 -6.04 23.11
N ASN A 16 -6.57 -6.43 22.33
CA ASN A 16 -6.39 -7.30 21.16
C ASN A 16 -5.95 -6.55 19.90
N LEU A 17 -5.96 -5.21 19.93
CA LEU A 17 -5.42 -4.34 18.87
C LEU A 17 -3.99 -3.87 19.16
N ARG A 18 -3.44 -4.21 20.34
CA ARG A 18 -1.98 -4.32 20.45
C ARG A 18 -1.57 -5.46 19.53
N ARG A 19 -0.86 -5.10 18.46
CA ARG A 19 -0.14 -6.05 17.62
C ARG A 19 0.52 -7.07 18.56
N PRO A 20 0.38 -8.38 18.33
CA PRO A 20 1.18 -9.35 19.07
C PRO A 20 2.62 -8.85 19.03
N ASP A 21 3.23 -8.73 20.21
CA ASP A 21 4.61 -8.35 20.36
C ASP A 21 5.40 -9.09 19.29
N ARG A 22 6.18 -8.31 18.51
CA ARG A 22 7.03 -8.78 17.43
C ARG A 22 7.49 -10.19 17.77
N GLU A 23 6.99 -11.19 17.04
CA GLU A 23 7.74 -12.44 16.95
C GLU A 23 9.10 -12.02 16.41
N GLU A 24 10.04 -11.99 17.33
CA GLU A 24 11.41 -11.58 17.17
C GLU A 24 11.91 -12.32 15.94
N SER A 25 12.04 -11.61 14.82
CA SER A 25 12.28 -12.21 13.51
C SER A 25 13.73 -12.67 13.44
N ASP A 26 14.05 -13.72 14.17
CA ASP A 26 15.27 -14.53 14.20
C ASP A 26 16.55 -13.79 13.75
N GLY A 27 16.79 -12.58 14.26
CA GLY A 27 17.91 -11.70 13.91
C GLY A 27 18.15 -11.36 12.43
N VAL A 28 17.31 -11.80 11.47
CA VAL A 28 17.46 -11.63 10.02
C VAL A 28 16.97 -10.24 9.59
N ASN A 29 17.79 -9.51 8.84
CA ASN A 29 17.50 -8.14 8.40
C ASN A 29 17.82 -7.86 6.91
N VAL A 30 18.00 -8.91 6.12
CA VAL A 30 18.29 -8.84 4.68
C VAL A 30 17.34 -9.74 3.88
N GLY A 31 16.58 -9.14 2.97
CA GLY A 31 15.63 -9.83 2.07
C GLY A 31 16.28 -10.71 1.01
N ARG A 32 15.50 -11.58 0.38
CA ARG A 32 15.85 -12.58 -0.63
C ARG A 32 16.59 -11.98 -1.82
N ILE A 33 16.10 -10.86 -2.37
CA ILE A 33 16.73 -10.19 -3.52
C ILE A 33 18.12 -9.64 -3.12
N GLU A 34 18.20 -8.94 -1.99
CA GLU A 34 19.48 -8.43 -1.49
C GLU A 34 20.47 -9.54 -1.14
N ARG A 35 19.99 -10.72 -0.70
CA ARG A 35 20.84 -11.89 -0.46
C ARG A 35 21.43 -12.42 -1.77
N VAL A 36 20.65 -12.49 -2.85
CA VAL A 36 21.14 -12.92 -4.18
C VAL A 36 22.19 -11.93 -4.71
N ILE A 37 21.90 -10.62 -4.64
CA ILE A 37 22.84 -9.57 -5.08
C ILE A 37 24.13 -9.60 -4.24
N SER A 38 24.01 -9.70 -2.91
CA SER A 38 25.17 -9.80 -2.02
C SER A 38 26.02 -11.04 -2.31
N GLY A 39 25.37 -12.18 -2.60
CA GLY A 39 26.06 -13.42 -2.97
C GLY A 39 26.85 -13.27 -4.26
N ALA A 40 26.20 -12.77 -5.33
CA ALA A 40 26.85 -12.55 -6.62
C ALA A 40 28.02 -11.57 -6.53
N ALA A 41 27.83 -10.43 -5.84
CA ALA A 41 28.87 -9.43 -5.64
C ALA A 41 30.04 -9.96 -4.79
N GLY A 42 29.74 -10.71 -3.72
CA GLY A 42 30.75 -11.34 -2.86
C GLY A 42 31.60 -12.36 -3.61
N VAL A 43 30.99 -13.23 -4.41
CA VAL A 43 31.70 -14.21 -5.25
C VAL A 43 32.58 -13.52 -6.31
N ALA A 44 32.05 -12.49 -6.99
CA ALA A 44 32.81 -11.74 -7.98
C ALA A 44 34.04 -11.06 -7.35
N LEU A 45 33.89 -10.40 -6.20
CA LEU A 45 35.00 -9.78 -5.46
C LEU A 45 36.01 -10.81 -4.97
N ALA A 46 35.58 -11.99 -4.53
CA ALA A 46 36.47 -13.07 -4.16
C ALA A 46 37.32 -13.51 -5.36
N LEU A 47 36.72 -13.73 -6.53
CA LEU A 47 37.44 -14.10 -7.77
C LEU A 47 38.44 -13.01 -8.21
N VAL A 48 38.03 -11.74 -8.17
CA VAL A 48 38.92 -10.61 -8.51
C VAL A 48 40.09 -10.52 -7.53
N SER A 49 39.83 -10.71 -6.23
CA SER A 49 40.89 -10.70 -5.21
C SER A 49 41.88 -11.86 -5.39
N LEU A 50 41.39 -13.05 -5.76
CA LEU A 50 42.25 -14.19 -6.08
C LEU A 50 43.11 -13.92 -7.32
N ARG A 51 42.64 -13.11 -8.26
CA ARG A 51 43.41 -12.70 -9.43
C ARG A 51 44.42 -11.57 -9.14
N GLN A 52 44.12 -10.67 -8.20
CA GLN A 52 44.95 -9.50 -7.89
C GLN A 52 45.59 -9.57 -6.49
N ARG A 53 46.80 -10.13 -6.40
CA ARG A 53 47.54 -10.30 -5.12
C ARG A 53 47.62 -9.05 -4.26
N ARG A 54 47.81 -7.87 -4.88
CA ARG A 54 47.94 -6.58 -4.19
C ARG A 54 46.67 -6.08 -3.49
N LEU A 55 45.48 -6.53 -3.91
CA LEU A 55 44.20 -6.07 -3.35
C LEU A 55 43.54 -7.10 -2.42
N ARG A 56 44.16 -8.28 -2.25
CA ARG A 56 43.59 -9.39 -1.47
C ARG A 56 43.24 -8.99 -0.04
N ALA A 57 44.15 -8.30 0.64
CA ALA A 57 43.96 -7.89 2.03
C ALA A 57 42.77 -6.93 2.22
N LEU A 58 42.42 -6.17 1.17
CA LEU A 58 41.31 -5.22 1.20
C LEU A 58 39.99 -5.85 0.76
N LEU A 59 40.00 -6.65 -0.31
CA LEU A 59 38.78 -7.13 -0.95
C LEU A 59 38.24 -8.43 -0.36
N LEU A 60 39.09 -9.30 0.18
CA LEU A 60 38.63 -10.58 0.78
C LEU A 60 37.71 -10.39 1.99
N PRO A 61 37.96 -9.46 2.94
CA PRO A 61 37.03 -9.21 4.04
C PRO A 61 35.66 -8.72 3.57
N ILE A 62 35.64 -7.85 2.56
CA ILE A 62 34.41 -7.30 1.98
C ILE A 62 33.62 -8.41 1.28
N ALA A 63 34.30 -9.23 0.47
CA ALA A 63 33.71 -10.39 -0.19
C ALA A 63 33.12 -11.38 0.83
N GLY A 64 33.87 -11.70 1.89
CA GLY A 64 33.41 -12.58 2.98
C GLY A 64 32.19 -12.03 3.71
N GLY A 65 32.16 -10.71 3.97
CA GLY A 65 31.01 -10.04 4.58
C GLY A 65 29.74 -10.11 3.73
N LEU A 66 29.86 -9.94 2.41
CA LEU A 66 28.74 -10.03 1.47
C LEU A 66 28.23 -11.47 1.30
N VAL A 67 29.12 -12.46 1.25
CA VAL A 67 28.73 -13.88 1.21
C VAL A 67 28.06 -14.31 2.53
N SER A 68 28.60 -13.88 3.67
CA SER A 68 27.99 -14.14 4.98
C SER A 68 26.59 -13.51 5.09
N ARG A 69 26.43 -12.27 4.59
CA ARG A 69 25.14 -11.59 4.47
C ARG A 69 24.16 -12.39 3.60
N ALA A 70 24.61 -12.93 2.47
CA ALA A 70 23.79 -13.75 1.58
C ALA A 70 23.33 -15.07 2.21
N ILE A 71 24.21 -15.75 2.96
CA ILE A 71 23.89 -17.03 3.60
C ILE A 71 22.98 -16.82 4.80
N THR A 72 23.34 -15.91 5.70
CA THR A 72 22.69 -15.78 7.01
C THR A 72 21.51 -14.81 7.01
N GLY A 73 21.37 -13.94 6.01
CA GLY A 73 20.38 -12.88 6.00
C GLY A 73 20.64 -11.79 7.04
N ARG A 74 21.84 -11.73 7.62
CA ARG A 74 22.21 -10.78 8.68
C ARG A 74 23.28 -9.81 8.20
N CYS A 75 23.04 -8.52 8.38
CA CYS A 75 23.99 -7.45 8.12
C CYS A 75 24.08 -6.50 9.31
N SER A 76 25.27 -6.41 9.92
CA SER A 76 25.55 -5.50 11.04
C SER A 76 25.36 -4.03 10.67
N VAL A 77 25.68 -3.65 9.43
CA VAL A 77 25.49 -2.29 8.92
C VAL A 77 24.00 -1.94 8.80
N ASN A 78 23.19 -2.82 8.20
CA ASN A 78 21.74 -2.62 8.16
C ASN A 78 21.15 -2.48 9.58
N ARG A 79 21.64 -3.29 10.54
CA ARG A 79 21.21 -3.20 11.96
C ARG A 79 21.61 -1.89 12.61
N ALA A 80 22.84 -1.41 12.38
CA ALA A 80 23.31 -0.13 12.88
C ALA A 80 22.54 1.06 12.29
N LEU A 81 22.07 0.93 11.05
CA LEU A 81 21.27 1.93 10.35
C LEU A 81 19.76 1.79 10.58
N GLY A 82 19.31 0.82 11.38
CA GLY A 82 17.88 0.53 11.59
C GLY A 82 17.12 0.07 10.33
N ARG A 83 17.83 -0.35 9.28
CA ARG A 83 17.27 -0.81 8.01
C ARG A 83 16.99 -2.31 8.07
N ASN A 84 15.77 -2.74 7.71
CA ASN A 84 15.40 -4.15 7.61
C ASN A 84 14.68 -4.40 6.28
N THR A 85 15.38 -5.01 5.33
CA THR A 85 14.82 -5.38 4.02
C THR A 85 14.20 -6.78 4.02
N ALA A 86 14.34 -7.54 5.11
CA ALA A 86 13.64 -8.82 5.26
C ALA A 86 12.14 -8.65 5.53
N ASP A 87 11.73 -7.51 6.11
CA ASP A 87 10.31 -7.15 6.29
C ASP A 87 9.65 -6.67 4.99
N GLU A 88 10.42 -6.30 3.96
CA GLU A 88 9.92 -5.93 2.62
C GLU A 88 9.47 -7.17 1.81
N ASP A 89 10.00 -8.36 2.11
CA ASP A 89 9.62 -9.62 1.45
C ASP A 89 8.39 -10.30 2.04
N ARG A 90 7.90 -9.84 3.21
CA ARG A 90 6.72 -10.42 3.86
C ARG A 90 5.45 -9.89 3.20
N VAL A 91 4.94 -10.64 2.22
CA VAL A 91 3.61 -10.44 1.60
C VAL A 91 2.55 -10.50 2.69
N SER A 92 1.74 -9.46 2.83
CA SER A 92 0.61 -9.47 3.76
C SER A 92 -0.54 -10.25 3.11
N PRO A 93 -1.20 -11.20 3.80
CA PRO A 93 -2.30 -11.99 3.22
C PRO A 93 -3.49 -11.15 2.73
N VAL A 94 -3.59 -9.89 3.19
CA VAL A 94 -4.67 -8.95 2.85
C VAL A 94 -4.32 -8.09 1.62
N ALA A 95 -3.05 -8.07 1.19
CA ALA A 95 -2.57 -7.36 0.01
C ALA A 95 -1.50 -8.20 -0.70
N SER A 96 -1.91 -8.94 -1.72
CA SER A 96 -1.02 -9.85 -2.45
C SER A 96 -0.09 -9.12 -3.43
N LEU A 97 0.75 -8.19 -2.95
CA LEU A 97 1.90 -7.61 -3.69
C LEU A 97 3.04 -7.24 -2.71
N GLY A 98 4.28 -7.67 -3.02
CA GLY A 98 5.47 -7.58 -2.15
C GLY A 98 5.85 -6.13 -1.77
N ARG A 99 6.28 -5.88 -0.54
CA ARG A 99 6.36 -4.55 0.12
C ARG A 99 7.54 -3.66 -0.36
N GLY A 100 8.04 -3.83 -1.58
CA GLY A 100 9.11 -3.01 -2.14
C GLY A 100 8.61 -1.95 -3.13
N GLU A 101 8.97 -0.69 -2.89
CA GLU A 101 8.98 0.46 -3.84
C GLU A 101 7.67 1.17 -4.23
N GLY A 102 6.52 0.81 -3.65
CA GLY A 102 5.25 1.52 -3.88
C GLY A 102 4.89 2.61 -2.87
N ILE A 103 4.20 3.66 -3.33
CA ILE A 103 3.59 4.65 -2.43
C ILE A 103 2.36 3.99 -1.80
N LYS A 104 2.42 3.74 -0.48
CA LYS A 104 1.26 3.28 0.29
C LYS A 104 0.56 4.47 0.93
N VAL A 105 -0.75 4.56 0.72
CA VAL A 105 -1.65 5.53 1.36
C VAL A 105 -2.71 4.77 2.16
N GLU A 106 -3.02 5.26 3.36
CA GLU A 106 -4.11 4.74 4.18
C GLU A 106 -4.87 5.93 4.76
N GLN A 107 -6.18 5.99 4.52
CA GLN A 107 -7.08 7.05 5.02
C GLN A 107 -8.43 6.46 5.41
N ALA A 108 -9.13 7.14 6.31
CA ALA A 108 -10.47 6.74 6.73
C ALA A 108 -11.41 7.94 6.92
N VAL A 109 -12.70 7.72 6.71
CA VAL A 109 -13.76 8.72 6.93
C VAL A 109 -15.01 8.05 7.49
N ALA A 110 -15.71 8.73 8.41
CA ALA A 110 -17.02 8.29 8.89
C ALA A 110 -18.14 8.98 8.10
N ILE A 111 -19.08 8.19 7.58
CA ILE A 111 -20.20 8.62 6.75
C ILE A 111 -21.51 8.29 7.47
N SER A 112 -22.41 9.26 7.61
CA SER A 112 -23.71 9.11 8.26
C SER A 112 -24.75 8.47 7.34
N ARG A 113 -24.40 7.34 6.71
CA ARG A 113 -25.27 6.53 5.86
C ARG A 113 -25.13 5.04 6.20
N PRO A 114 -26.18 4.23 5.97
CA PRO A 114 -26.13 2.78 6.17
C PRO A 114 -25.03 2.13 5.33
N ARG A 115 -24.35 1.14 5.92
CA ARG A 115 -23.22 0.43 5.32
C ARG A 115 -23.52 -0.16 3.96
N GLU A 116 -24.72 -0.71 3.78
CA GLU A 116 -25.17 -1.27 2.50
C GLU A 116 -25.16 -0.21 1.39
N GLU A 117 -25.71 0.97 1.65
CA GLU A 117 -25.77 2.03 0.63
C GLU A 117 -24.38 2.53 0.26
N VAL A 118 -23.50 2.68 1.24
CA VAL A 118 -22.11 3.13 1.04
C VAL A 118 -21.33 2.07 0.26
N PHE A 119 -21.50 0.79 0.59
CA PHE A 119 -20.88 -0.32 -0.11
C PHE A 119 -21.35 -0.40 -1.57
N GLN A 120 -22.67 -0.39 -1.81
CA GLN A 120 -23.24 -0.49 -3.16
C GLN A 120 -22.84 0.69 -4.05
N PHE A 121 -22.82 1.90 -3.49
CA PHE A 121 -22.35 3.08 -4.24
C PHE A 121 -20.89 2.93 -4.65
N TRP A 122 -20.01 2.51 -3.74
CA TRP A 122 -18.59 2.30 -4.05
C TRP A 122 -18.39 1.15 -5.03
N ARG A 123 -19.14 0.06 -4.88
CA ARG A 123 -19.02 -1.16 -5.69
C ARG A 123 -19.25 -0.92 -7.17
N ASN A 124 -20.09 0.05 -7.51
CA ASN A 124 -20.15 0.58 -8.86
C ASN A 124 -18.96 1.52 -9.10
N PHE A 125 -17.86 0.98 -9.64
CA PHE A 125 -16.64 1.75 -9.88
C PHE A 125 -16.83 2.94 -10.84
N GLU A 126 -17.88 2.98 -11.65
CA GLU A 126 -18.21 4.15 -12.49
C GLU A 126 -18.57 5.40 -11.65
N ASN A 127 -18.86 5.23 -10.36
CA ASN A 127 -19.07 6.34 -9.44
C ASN A 127 -17.76 6.96 -8.93
N LEU A 128 -16.61 6.27 -9.00
CA LEU A 128 -15.36 6.76 -8.41
C LEU A 128 -14.93 8.13 -8.99
N PRO A 129 -14.99 8.39 -10.31
CA PRO A 129 -14.63 9.70 -10.86
C PRO A 129 -15.51 10.87 -10.37
N ARG A 130 -16.65 10.61 -9.72
CA ARG A 130 -17.51 11.67 -9.15
C ARG A 130 -16.92 12.31 -7.91
N PHE A 131 -16.00 11.62 -7.23
CA PHE A 131 -15.38 12.11 -5.99
C PHE A 131 -13.87 11.91 -5.93
N MET A 132 -13.29 11.15 -6.86
CA MET A 132 -11.84 10.97 -7.02
C MET A 132 -11.31 11.85 -8.15
N ASP A 133 -10.82 13.06 -7.82
CA ASP A 133 -10.47 14.09 -8.82
C ASP A 133 -9.31 13.68 -9.75
N HIS A 134 -8.49 12.72 -9.31
CA HIS A 134 -7.37 12.19 -10.06
C HIS A 134 -7.78 11.17 -11.13
N LEU A 135 -9.00 10.61 -11.05
CA LEU A 135 -9.57 9.75 -12.08
C LEU A 135 -10.35 10.60 -13.09
N GLU A 136 -10.12 10.34 -14.38
CA GLU A 136 -10.90 10.93 -15.46
C GLU A 136 -12.13 10.08 -15.78
N SER A 137 -11.97 8.75 -15.85
CA SER A 137 -13.08 7.83 -16.06
C SER A 137 -12.77 6.44 -15.54
N VAL A 138 -13.81 5.71 -15.14
CA VAL A 138 -13.77 4.27 -14.92
C VAL A 138 -14.93 3.65 -15.68
N GLN A 139 -14.65 2.66 -16.52
CA GLN A 139 -15.62 1.95 -17.34
C GLN A 139 -15.67 0.50 -16.90
N VAL A 140 -16.83 0.02 -16.45
CA VAL A 140 -16.98 -1.38 -16.05
C VAL A 140 -17.10 -2.25 -17.30
N VAL A 141 -16.21 -3.24 -17.42
CA VAL A 141 -16.16 -4.16 -18.56
C VAL A 141 -17.04 -5.38 -18.31
N ASP A 142 -17.00 -5.92 -17.10
CA ASP A 142 -17.82 -7.04 -16.64
C ASP A 142 -17.95 -7.02 -15.10
N GLU A 143 -18.43 -8.11 -14.49
CA GLU A 143 -18.68 -8.20 -13.05
C GLU A 143 -17.45 -7.89 -12.18
N SER A 144 -16.24 -8.21 -12.63
CA SER A 144 -15.01 -8.02 -11.84
C SER A 144 -13.97 -7.14 -12.51
N ARG A 145 -14.08 -6.85 -13.81
CA ARG A 145 -13.10 -6.07 -14.56
C ARG A 145 -13.59 -4.69 -14.96
N SER A 146 -12.65 -3.74 -15.00
CA SER A 146 -12.91 -2.35 -15.34
C SER A 146 -11.68 -1.70 -15.98
N HIS A 147 -11.89 -0.73 -16.85
CA HIS A 147 -10.87 0.08 -17.50
C HIS A 147 -10.82 1.47 -16.87
N TRP A 148 -9.65 1.90 -16.42
CA TRP A 148 -9.44 3.12 -15.64
C TRP A 148 -8.56 4.08 -16.41
N VAL A 149 -8.93 5.36 -16.38
CA VAL A 149 -8.18 6.47 -16.98
C VAL A 149 -7.93 7.50 -15.88
N ALA A 150 -6.67 7.81 -15.60
CA ALA A 150 -6.26 8.81 -14.62
C ALA A 150 -5.48 9.96 -15.25
N LYS A 151 -5.51 11.10 -14.56
CA LYS A 151 -4.76 12.29 -14.93
C LYS A 151 -3.29 12.09 -14.60
N GLY A 152 -2.46 12.14 -15.62
CA GLY A 152 -1.01 12.04 -15.53
C GLY A 152 -0.32 13.40 -15.41
N PRO A 153 1.00 13.39 -15.19
CA PRO A 153 1.84 14.60 -15.15
C PRO A 153 1.75 15.39 -16.45
N ALA A 154 1.84 16.72 -16.37
CA ALA A 154 1.83 17.61 -17.53
C ALA A 154 0.62 17.43 -18.48
N GLY A 155 -0.52 16.96 -17.94
CA GLY A 155 -1.74 16.74 -18.72
C GLY A 155 -1.74 15.47 -19.58
N THR A 156 -0.80 14.55 -19.37
CA THR A 156 -0.88 13.22 -20.00
C THR A 156 -2.00 12.40 -19.37
N LYS A 157 -2.39 11.30 -20.03
CA LYS A 157 -3.29 10.30 -19.47
C LYS A 157 -2.51 9.04 -19.12
N VAL A 158 -3.01 8.32 -18.13
CA VAL A 158 -2.46 7.03 -17.70
C VAL A 158 -3.62 6.06 -17.58
N GLU A 159 -3.50 4.90 -18.22
CA GLU A 159 -4.61 3.96 -18.40
C GLU A 159 -4.21 2.55 -17.95
N TRP A 160 -5.15 1.84 -17.33
CA TRP A 160 -4.96 0.44 -16.94
C TRP A 160 -6.28 -0.30 -16.82
N ASP A 161 -6.22 -1.61 -16.95
CA ASP A 161 -7.32 -2.50 -16.62
C ASP A 161 -7.15 -3.01 -15.19
N ALA A 162 -8.22 -3.01 -14.40
CA ALA A 162 -8.24 -3.50 -13.03
C ALA A 162 -9.25 -4.63 -12.86
N GLU A 163 -8.93 -5.57 -11.98
CA GLU A 163 -9.81 -6.64 -11.52
C GLU A 163 -10.10 -6.54 -10.01
N ILE A 164 -11.33 -6.80 -9.62
CA ILE A 164 -11.71 -7.10 -8.23
C ILE A 164 -11.30 -8.54 -7.96
N HIS A 165 -10.34 -8.72 -7.06
CA HIS A 165 -9.78 -10.05 -6.73
C HIS A 165 -10.23 -10.56 -5.35
N ASN A 166 -10.83 -9.70 -4.52
CA ASN A 166 -11.46 -10.09 -3.28
C ASN A 166 -12.62 -9.16 -2.96
N GLU A 167 -13.75 -9.73 -2.56
CA GLU A 167 -14.96 -9.01 -2.20
C GLU A 167 -15.67 -9.75 -1.06
N ILE A 168 -16.02 -9.00 -0.03
CA ILE A 168 -16.91 -9.44 1.04
C ILE A 168 -18.06 -8.44 1.09
N PRO A 169 -19.30 -8.85 0.78
CA PRO A 169 -20.45 -7.96 0.76
C PRO A 169 -20.52 -7.09 2.02
N ASN A 170 -20.67 -5.78 1.84
CA ASN A 170 -20.76 -4.78 2.92
C ASN A 170 -19.52 -4.62 3.81
N GLU A 171 -18.39 -5.24 3.48
CA GLU A 171 -17.21 -5.23 4.36
C GLU A 171 -15.92 -4.92 3.63
N LEU A 172 -15.74 -5.42 2.41
CA LEU A 172 -14.48 -5.32 1.68
C LEU A 172 -14.69 -5.33 0.17
N ILE A 173 -13.99 -4.44 -0.52
CA ILE A 173 -13.72 -4.57 -1.96
C ILE A 173 -12.22 -4.36 -2.15
N ALA A 174 -11.53 -5.31 -2.77
CA ALA A 174 -10.11 -5.19 -3.10
C ALA A 174 -9.88 -5.41 -4.59
N TRP A 175 -9.13 -4.50 -5.19
CA TRP A 175 -8.83 -4.49 -6.62
C TRP A 175 -7.32 -4.45 -6.88
N ARG A 176 -6.93 -4.85 -8.09
CA ARG A 176 -5.56 -4.73 -8.59
C ARG A 176 -5.55 -4.56 -10.11
N SER A 177 -4.53 -3.91 -10.63
CA SER A 177 -4.27 -3.83 -12.07
C SER A 177 -3.96 -5.22 -12.66
N LEU A 178 -4.32 -5.44 -13.92
CA LEU A 178 -3.98 -6.66 -14.65
C LEU A 178 -2.49 -6.72 -14.99
N PRO A 179 -1.89 -7.93 -15.12
CA PRO A 179 -0.50 -8.07 -15.52
C PRO A 179 -0.19 -7.36 -16.85
N GLY A 180 0.87 -6.56 -16.87
CA GLY A 180 1.28 -5.80 -18.05
C GLY A 180 0.61 -4.42 -18.19
N SER A 181 -0.17 -3.98 -17.21
CA SER A 181 -0.71 -2.61 -17.14
C SER A 181 0.41 -1.56 -17.03
N GLU A 182 0.16 -0.35 -17.53
CA GLU A 182 1.12 0.76 -17.47
C GLU A 182 1.43 1.20 -16.04
N VAL A 183 0.52 0.93 -15.10
CA VAL A 183 0.64 1.22 -13.68
C VAL A 183 0.33 -0.04 -12.89
N ASP A 184 1.23 -0.39 -11.96
CA ASP A 184 0.92 -1.33 -10.89
C ASP A 184 0.12 -0.59 -9.83
N ASN A 185 -1.19 -0.82 -9.81
CA ASN A 185 -2.14 -0.20 -8.88
C ASN A 185 -2.88 -1.31 -8.13
N ALA A 186 -2.92 -1.21 -6.81
CA ALA A 186 -3.75 -2.07 -5.99
C ALA A 186 -4.35 -1.29 -4.84
N GLY A 187 -5.58 -1.63 -4.46
CA GLY A 187 -6.21 -1.00 -3.32
C GLY A 187 -7.27 -1.89 -2.69
N SER A 188 -7.66 -1.50 -1.48
CA SER A 188 -8.82 -2.02 -0.81
C SER A 188 -9.62 -0.91 -0.17
N VAL A 189 -10.93 -1.08 -0.14
CA VAL A 189 -11.85 -0.30 0.68
C VAL A 189 -12.51 -1.24 1.68
N HIS A 190 -12.50 -0.83 2.94
CA HIS A 190 -13.13 -1.53 4.05
C HIS A 190 -14.30 -0.72 4.58
N PHE A 191 -15.38 -1.41 4.93
CA PHE A 191 -16.60 -0.80 5.45
C PHE A 191 -16.91 -1.41 6.82
N SER A 192 -16.80 -0.61 7.87
CA SER A 192 -17.09 -1.02 9.24
C SER A 192 -18.19 -0.15 9.86
N PRO A 193 -18.93 -0.65 10.87
CA PRO A 193 -19.90 0.17 11.58
C PRO A 193 -19.24 1.39 12.24
N ALA A 194 -19.88 2.55 12.14
CA ALA A 194 -19.55 3.75 12.90
C ALA A 194 -20.69 4.12 13.88
N HIS A 195 -20.51 5.21 14.63
CA HIS A 195 -21.54 5.73 15.53
C HIS A 195 -22.85 6.08 14.79
N ASP A 196 -23.96 6.03 15.52
CA ASP A 196 -25.31 6.43 15.03
C ASP A 196 -25.79 5.70 13.77
N GLY A 197 -25.36 4.45 13.56
CA GLY A 197 -25.73 3.66 12.39
C GLY A 197 -25.02 4.08 11.10
N GLY A 198 -23.99 4.91 11.20
CA GLY A 198 -23.12 5.28 10.10
C GLY A 198 -22.10 4.20 9.75
N THR A 199 -21.22 4.53 8.82
CA THR A 199 -20.19 3.64 8.27
C THR A 199 -18.83 4.31 8.31
N GLU A 200 -17.82 3.65 8.87
CA GLU A 200 -16.42 4.02 8.66
C GLU A 200 -15.95 3.36 7.36
N VAL A 201 -15.44 4.20 6.45
CA VAL A 201 -14.86 3.80 5.17
C VAL A 201 -13.37 4.00 5.27
N ARG A 202 -12.60 2.92 5.15
CA ARG A 202 -11.14 2.94 5.18
C ARG A 202 -10.59 2.49 3.84
N VAL A 203 -9.77 3.33 3.22
CA VAL A 203 -9.10 3.03 1.96
C VAL A 203 -7.62 2.80 2.21
N VAL A 204 -7.12 1.71 1.65
CA VAL A 204 -5.69 1.42 1.56
C VAL A 204 -5.35 1.36 0.08
N LEU A 205 -4.51 2.27 -0.39
CA LEU A 205 -4.06 2.32 -1.78
C LEU A 205 -2.55 2.07 -1.81
N ARG A 206 -2.12 1.35 -2.84
CA ARG A 206 -0.73 1.24 -3.23
C ARG A 206 -0.62 1.44 -4.73
N TYR A 207 0.34 2.24 -5.14
CA TYR A 207 0.71 2.33 -6.55
C TYR A 207 2.22 2.52 -6.71
N ASP A 208 2.73 1.99 -7.80
CA ASP A 208 4.11 2.17 -8.22
C ASP A 208 4.12 3.15 -9.40
N PRO A 209 4.67 4.36 -9.25
CA PRO A 209 4.81 5.28 -10.38
C PRO A 209 5.64 4.64 -11.49
N PRO A 210 5.33 4.88 -12.78
CA PRO A 210 6.04 4.27 -13.88
C PRO A 210 7.56 4.56 -13.82
N ALA A 211 8.37 3.50 -13.83
CA ALA A 211 9.82 3.61 -13.79
C ALA A 211 10.39 4.03 -15.16
N GLY A 212 11.25 5.05 -15.18
CA GLY A 212 12.12 5.34 -16.32
C GLY A 212 11.61 6.37 -17.35
N LYS A 213 11.80 7.64 -17.02
CA LYS A 213 12.24 8.80 -17.85
C LYS A 213 12.17 10.12 -17.07
N VAL A 214 11.57 10.09 -15.88
CA VAL A 214 11.46 11.24 -14.96
C VAL A 214 11.62 10.81 -13.48
N GLY A 215 12.48 9.82 -13.22
CA GLY A 215 12.49 9.04 -11.96
C GLY A 215 13.00 9.73 -10.70
N ALA A 216 13.60 10.92 -10.77
CA ALA A 216 14.09 11.63 -9.57
C ALA A 216 13.43 13.00 -9.35
N THR A 217 12.86 13.59 -10.41
CA THR A 217 12.30 14.95 -10.37
C THR A 217 10.79 14.94 -10.07
N MET A 218 10.09 13.86 -10.42
CA MET A 218 8.64 13.74 -10.20
C MET A 218 8.27 13.50 -8.74
N ALA A 219 9.11 12.80 -7.97
CA ALA A 219 8.90 12.66 -6.53
C ALA A 219 8.88 14.01 -5.77
N ARG A 220 9.42 15.08 -6.38
CA ARG A 220 9.41 16.45 -5.83
C ARG A 220 8.40 17.38 -6.51
N LEU A 221 7.95 17.07 -7.72
CA LEU A 221 6.96 17.84 -8.48
C LEU A 221 5.52 17.39 -8.22
N PHE A 222 5.30 16.11 -7.90
CA PHE A 222 4.05 15.60 -7.32
C PHE A 222 3.95 15.92 -5.83
N GLY A 223 4.38 17.13 -5.46
CA GLY A 223 4.35 17.68 -4.11
C GLY A 223 2.95 18.01 -3.61
N GLU A 224 1.98 17.15 -3.88
CA GLU A 224 0.77 17.02 -3.08
C GLU A 224 0.85 15.66 -2.41
N GLU A 225 0.89 15.65 -1.09
CA GLU A 225 0.96 14.44 -0.28
C GLU A 225 -0.11 13.45 -0.79
N PRO A 226 0.24 12.26 -1.34
CA PRO A 226 -0.76 11.32 -1.86
C PRO A 226 -1.81 10.94 -0.80
N SER A 227 -1.40 10.99 0.47
CA SER A 227 -2.28 10.92 1.64
C SER A 227 -3.32 12.04 1.71
N GLN A 228 -2.96 13.29 1.40
CA GLN A 228 -3.88 14.43 1.36
C GLN A 228 -4.88 14.27 0.21
N GLN A 229 -4.42 13.90 -0.98
CA GLN A 229 -5.32 13.68 -2.13
C GLN A 229 -6.39 12.62 -1.82
N VAL A 230 -5.98 11.46 -1.30
CA VAL A 230 -6.94 10.41 -0.90
C VAL A 230 -7.84 10.87 0.25
N ALA A 231 -7.32 11.66 1.20
CA ALA A 231 -8.15 12.21 2.26
C ALA A 231 -9.21 13.19 1.74
N GLU A 232 -8.87 14.00 0.73
CA GLU A 232 -9.81 14.89 0.05
C GLU A 232 -10.84 14.12 -0.78
N ASP A 233 -10.43 13.07 -1.50
CA ASP A 233 -11.34 12.18 -2.21
C ASP A 233 -12.37 11.56 -1.26
N LEU A 234 -11.93 11.10 -0.07
CA LEU A 234 -12.81 10.56 0.96
C LEU A 234 -13.74 11.62 1.58
N ARG A 235 -13.30 12.88 1.69
CA ARG A 235 -14.17 13.99 2.12
C ARG A 235 -15.24 14.30 1.07
N ARG A 236 -14.88 14.34 -0.22
CA ARG A 236 -15.85 14.46 -1.32
C ARG A 236 -16.82 13.29 -1.33
N PHE A 237 -16.32 12.07 -1.12
CA PHE A 237 -17.16 10.89 -1.04
C PHE A 237 -18.22 10.99 0.08
N LYS A 238 -17.79 11.40 1.29
CA LYS A 238 -18.71 11.67 2.40
C LYS A 238 -19.80 12.68 1.98
N GLN A 239 -19.42 13.78 1.32
CA GLN A 239 -20.37 14.78 0.86
C GLN A 239 -21.37 14.22 -0.15
N VAL A 240 -20.93 13.46 -1.16
CA VAL A 240 -21.80 12.82 -2.16
C VAL A 240 -22.82 11.88 -1.50
N MET A 241 -22.35 11.06 -0.55
CA MET A 241 -23.22 10.11 0.17
C MET A 241 -24.21 10.82 1.10
N GLU A 242 -23.81 11.90 1.77
CA GLU A 242 -24.64 12.63 2.73
C GLU A 242 -25.59 13.64 2.08
N ALA A 243 -25.22 14.19 0.92
CA ALA A 243 -26.08 15.06 0.12
C ALA A 243 -27.25 14.31 -0.56
N GLY A 244 -27.25 12.97 -0.52
CA GLY A 244 -28.37 12.16 -0.99
C GLY A 244 -28.35 11.84 -2.49
N GLU A 245 -27.24 12.04 -3.20
CA GLU A 245 -27.12 11.65 -4.61
C GLU A 245 -27.22 10.13 -4.82
N ALA A 246 -26.98 9.34 -3.77
CA ALA A 246 -27.20 7.89 -3.78
C ALA A 246 -28.69 7.47 -3.79
N ALA A 247 -29.62 8.41 -3.60
CA ALA A 247 -31.07 8.12 -3.57
C ALA A 247 -31.74 8.18 -4.97
N ALA A 248 -31.01 8.48 -6.04
CA ALA A 248 -31.55 8.61 -7.40
C ALA A 248 -31.42 7.33 -8.24
N VAL A 249 -31.67 6.15 -7.67
CA VAL A 249 -32.06 4.95 -8.43
C VAL A 249 -33.16 4.24 -7.63
N ARG A 250 -34.39 4.67 -7.82
CA ARG A 250 -35.58 3.85 -7.55
C ARG A 250 -36.25 3.60 -8.89
N ILE A 251 -36.31 2.33 -9.29
CA ILE A 251 -37.12 1.82 -10.39
C ILE A 251 -38.60 2.00 -10.02
#